data_AF-A0A944ZUP6-F1
#
_entry.id   AF-A0A944ZUP6-F1
#
_cell.length_a   1.000
_cell.length_b   1.000
_cell.length_c   1.000
_cell.angle_alpha   90.00
_cell.angle_beta   90.00
_cell.angle_gamma   90.00
#
_symmetry.space_group_name_H-M   'P 1'
#
loop_
_entity.id
_entity.type
_entity.pdbx_description
1 polymer ?
#
loop_
_entity_poly.entity_id
_entity_poly.type
_entity_poly.pdbx_seq_one_letter_code
_entity_poly.pdbx_strand_id
1 'polypeptide(L)'
;MNYKTIFIVDPIRSDRIPLAKFLSEEIFTIMTFVSPNDCFKKPDLIRCDLIVFVPRKDKNEIKHLMNLKKKFRRIPLIFLLTDDFPDINLTEITANGFPNVYKAGNNEKVREIMLGLLAEEGLPPRTEVPHPVPISKEVQAAIVAAQESQ
;
A
#
# COMPACT_ATOMS: atom_id res chain seq x y z
N MET A 1 -7.99 19.67 7.17
CA MET A 1 -7.61 18.48 6.38
C MET A 1 -7.92 17.25 7.21
N ASN A 2 -8.77 16.36 6.68
CA ASN A 2 -9.11 15.11 7.37
C ASN A 2 -8.14 14.03 6.87
N TYR A 3 -6.98 13.90 7.52
CA TYR A 3 -5.96 12.93 7.09
C TYR A 3 -6.52 11.51 7.18
N LYS A 4 -6.38 10.73 6.11
CA LYS A 4 -6.73 9.30 6.14
C LYS A 4 -5.55 8.53 6.71
N THR A 5 -5.85 7.55 7.56
CA THR A 5 -4.82 6.76 8.23
C THR A 5 -4.80 5.32 7.72
N ILE A 6 -3.62 4.86 7.33
CA ILE A 6 -3.40 3.55 6.75
C ILE A 6 -2.55 2.73 7.71
N PHE A 7 -3.00 1.52 8.02
CA PHE A 7 -2.27 0.57 8.85
C PHE A 7 -1.61 -0.48 7.97
N ILE A 8 -0.29 -0.57 8.02
CA ILE A 8 0.48 -1.63 7.38
C ILE A 8 0.81 -2.70 8.41
N VAL A 9 0.38 -3.92 8.19
CA VAL A 9 0.57 -5.06 9.07
C VAL A 9 1.44 -6.10 8.36
N ASP A 10 2.67 -6.20 8.81
CA ASP A 10 3.66 -7.14 8.26
C ASP A 10 4.68 -7.44 9.35
N PRO A 11 4.97 -8.69 9.72
CA PRO A 11 5.94 -8.99 10.76
C PRO A 11 7.38 -8.67 10.32
N ILE A 12 7.66 -8.59 9.02
CA ILE A 12 9.00 -8.39 8.48
C ILE A 12 9.33 -6.89 8.39
N ARG A 13 10.16 -6.41 9.32
CA ARG A 13 10.55 -4.99 9.38
C ARG A 13 11.25 -4.49 8.11
N SER A 14 12.11 -5.32 7.50
CA SER A 14 12.87 -4.96 6.30
C SER A 14 11.97 -4.66 5.09
N ASP A 15 10.74 -5.18 5.08
CA ASP A 15 9.81 -5.05 3.96
C ASP A 15 8.74 -4.00 4.27
N ARG A 16 8.25 -4.01 5.51
CA ARG A 16 7.23 -3.08 6.01
C ARG A 16 7.66 -1.61 5.94
N ILE A 17 8.91 -1.30 6.29
CA ILE A 17 9.41 0.08 6.32
C ILE A 17 9.54 0.67 4.90
N PRO A 18 10.14 -0.03 3.92
CA PRO A 18 10.11 0.41 2.52
C PRO A 18 8.69 0.59 1.98
N LEU A 19 7.77 -0.33 2.25
CA LEU A 19 6.37 -0.19 1.81
C LEU A 19 5.72 1.07 2.41
N ALA A 20 5.94 1.33 3.70
CA ALA A 20 5.45 2.54 4.34
C ALA A 20 6.00 3.80 3.69
N LYS A 21 7.29 3.85 3.38
CA LYS A 21 7.90 4.98 2.66
C LYS A 21 7.32 5.14 1.26
N PHE A 22 7.12 4.04 0.55
CA PHE A 22 6.60 4.03 -0.81
C PHE A 22 5.16 4.56 -0.89
N LEU A 23 4.31 4.21 0.07
CA LEU A 23 2.92 4.66 0.13
C LEU A 23 2.75 6.04 0.79
N SER A 24 3.82 6.58 1.39
CA SER A 24 3.75 7.85 2.12
C SER A 24 3.61 9.00 1.14
N GLU A 25 2.43 9.63 1.15
CA GLU A 25 2.14 10.88 0.44
C GLU A 25 1.67 11.93 1.45
N GLU A 26 1.73 13.22 1.12
CA GLU A 26 1.43 14.33 2.06
C GLU A 26 0.02 14.28 2.66
N ILE A 27 -0.89 13.54 2.04
CA ILE A 27 -2.31 13.43 2.42
C ILE A 27 -2.63 12.19 3.29
N PHE A 28 -1.68 11.27 3.47
CA PHE A 28 -1.89 10.03 4.21
C PHE A 28 -0.99 9.92 5.44
N THR A 29 -1.58 9.43 6.54
CA THR A 29 -0.81 9.01 7.71
C THR A 29 -0.60 7.51 7.65
N ILE A 30 0.66 7.06 7.62
CA ILE A 30 0.99 5.63 7.62
C ILE A 30 1.48 5.21 9.00
N MET A 31 0.86 4.15 9.52
CA MET A 31 1.32 3.47 10.73
C MET A 31 1.65 2.03 10.41
N THR A 32 2.69 1.50 11.06
CA THR A 32 3.17 0.15 10.79
C THR A 32 3.09 -0.71 12.05
N PHE A 33 2.65 -1.96 11.88
CA PHE A 33 2.41 -2.91 12.97
C PHE A 33 3.02 -4.25 12.61
N VAL A 34 3.42 -4.99 13.66
CA VAL A 34 3.92 -6.37 13.52
C VAL A 34 2.76 -7.34 13.39
N SER A 35 1.65 -7.11 14.11
CA SER A 35 0.50 -8.01 14.12
C SER A 35 -0.85 -7.30 14.07
N PRO A 36 -1.92 -7.96 13.60
CA PRO A 36 -3.28 -7.41 13.61
C PRO A 36 -3.77 -7.03 15.01
N ASN A 37 -3.32 -7.76 16.04
CA ASN A 37 -3.70 -7.49 17.42
C ASN A 37 -3.14 -6.16 17.94
N ASP A 38 -2.00 -5.70 17.42
CA ASP A 38 -1.39 -4.44 17.83
C ASP A 38 -2.12 -3.23 17.27
N CYS A 39 -2.77 -3.39 16.11
CA CYS A 39 -3.46 -2.32 15.39
C CYS A 39 -4.53 -1.62 16.24
N PHE A 40 -5.24 -2.38 17.09
CA PHE A 40 -6.46 -1.91 17.74
C PHE A 40 -6.43 -1.99 19.27
N LYS A 41 -5.23 -2.01 19.88
CA LYS A 41 -5.08 -1.99 21.35
C LYS A 41 -5.65 -0.71 21.99
N LYS A 42 -5.63 0.40 21.25
CA LYS A 42 -6.17 1.71 21.68
C LYS A 42 -7.05 2.30 20.56
N PRO A 43 -8.23 1.72 20.31
CA PRO A 43 -9.01 2.02 19.11
C PRO A 43 -9.63 3.41 19.10
N ASP A 44 -9.67 4.08 20.26
CA ASP A 44 -10.25 5.42 20.41
C ASP A 44 -9.20 6.53 20.20
N LEU A 45 -7.90 6.17 20.11
CA LEU A 45 -6.82 7.14 19.87
C LEU A 45 -6.55 7.37 18.38
N ILE A 46 -6.69 6.33 17.55
CA ILE A 46 -6.28 6.39 16.16
C ILE A 46 -7.33 5.68 15.30
N ARG A 47 -7.95 6.45 14.41
CA ARG A 47 -8.84 5.92 13.38
C ARG A 47 -8.01 5.22 12.32
N CYS A 48 -8.50 4.10 11.80
CA CYS A 48 -7.92 3.40 10.67
C CYS A 48 -8.93 3.43 9.51
N ASP A 49 -8.50 3.93 8.36
CA ASP A 49 -9.31 4.05 7.15
C ASP A 49 -9.03 2.92 6.14
N LEU A 50 -7.84 2.30 6.22
CA LEU A 50 -7.42 1.19 5.35
C LEU A 50 -6.38 0.32 6.07
N ILE A 51 -6.47 -0.99 5.87
CA ILE A 51 -5.45 -1.94 6.32
C ILE A 51 -4.76 -2.54 5.09
N VAL A 52 -3.44 -2.48 5.05
CA VAL A 52 -2.59 -3.28 4.16
C VAL A 52 -2.00 -4.41 4.98
N PHE A 53 -2.39 -5.65 4.67
CA PHE A 53 -1.97 -6.84 5.40
C PHE A 53 -1.10 -7.72 4.51
N VAL A 54 0.10 -8.06 4.98
CA VAL A 54 1.06 -8.89 4.27
C VAL A 54 1.08 -10.29 4.91
N PRO A 55 0.34 -11.28 4.37
CA PRO A 55 0.40 -12.64 4.89
C PRO A 55 1.80 -13.23 4.68
N ARG A 56 2.33 -13.87 5.72
CA ARG A 56 3.63 -14.58 5.68
C ARG A 56 3.43 -16.07 5.97
N LYS A 57 4.19 -16.90 5.25
CA LYS A 57 4.26 -18.34 5.50
C LYS A 57 4.68 -18.61 6.95
N ASP A 58 4.13 -19.66 7.56
CA ASP A 58 4.41 -20.09 8.94
C ASP A 58 4.01 -19.11 10.05
N LYS A 59 3.28 -18.03 9.73
CA LYS A 59 2.70 -17.10 10.70
C LYS A 59 1.20 -17.30 10.82
N ASN A 60 0.70 -17.39 12.06
CA ASN A 60 -0.74 -17.51 12.34
C ASN A 60 -1.51 -16.17 12.19
N GLU A 61 -1.00 -15.22 11.41
CA GLU A 61 -1.53 -13.86 11.36
C GLU A 61 -2.88 -13.77 10.65
N ILE A 62 -3.16 -14.64 9.67
CA ILE A 62 -4.49 -14.73 9.06
C ILE A 62 -5.53 -15.16 10.12
N LYS A 63 -5.20 -16.13 10.99
CA LYS A 63 -6.10 -16.51 12.08
C LYS A 63 -6.33 -15.34 13.05
N HIS A 64 -5.28 -14.59 13.38
CA HIS A 64 -5.41 -13.40 14.22
C HIS A 64 -6.25 -12.30 13.56
N LEU A 65 -6.10 -12.12 12.25
CA LEU A 65 -6.92 -11.22 11.45
C LEU A 65 -8.40 -11.64 11.52
N MET A 66 -8.71 -12.93 11.35
CA MET A 66 -10.09 -13.45 11.47
C MET A 66 -10.70 -13.24 12.86
N ASN A 67 -9.87 -13.17 13.89
CA ASN A 67 -10.30 -12.92 15.27
C ASN A 67 -10.55 -11.44 15.60
N LEU A 68 -10.33 -10.51 14.65
CA LEU A 68 -10.64 -9.10 14.86
C LEU A 68 -12.11 -8.88 15.19
N LYS A 69 -12.39 -7.89 16.05
CA LYS A 69 -13.76 -7.48 16.39
C LYS A 69 -14.51 -7.03 15.14
N LYS A 70 -15.81 -7.35 15.06
CA LYS A 70 -16.68 -7.05 13.90
C LYS A 70 -16.59 -5.59 13.41
N LYS A 71 -16.44 -4.62 14.31
CA LYS A 71 -16.31 -3.20 13.96
C LYS A 71 -15.11 -2.90 13.06
N PHE A 72 -13.99 -3.61 13.23
CA PHE A 72 -12.79 -3.41 12.44
C PHE A 72 -12.82 -4.15 11.10
N ARG A 73 -13.66 -5.18 10.96
CA ARG A 73 -13.79 -5.94 9.70
C ARG A 73 -14.43 -5.12 8.57
N ARG A 74 -15.12 -4.03 8.90
CA ARG A 74 -15.70 -3.09 7.93
C ARG A 74 -14.64 -2.20 7.27
N ILE A 75 -13.46 -2.08 7.87
CA ILE A 75 -12.35 -1.30 7.32
C ILE A 75 -11.87 -2.03 6.06
N PRO A 76 -11.70 -1.33 4.92
CA PRO A 76 -11.13 -1.91 3.72
C PRO A 76 -9.78 -2.58 4.01
N LEU A 77 -9.57 -3.74 3.39
CA LEU A 77 -8.42 -4.60 3.62
C LEU A 77 -7.78 -5.00 2.30
N ILE A 78 -6.51 -4.67 2.12
CA ILE A 78 -5.70 -5.09 0.97
C ILE A 78 -4.73 -6.17 1.44
N PHE A 79 -4.79 -7.34 0.81
CA PHE A 79 -3.77 -8.38 0.94
C PHE A 79 -2.65 -8.13 -0.07
N LEU A 80 -1.46 -7.80 0.42
CA LEU A 80 -0.25 -7.76 -0.41
C LEU A 80 0.39 -9.16 -0.40
N LEU A 81 0.23 -9.87 -1.52
CA LEU A 81 0.76 -11.21 -1.72
C LEU A 81 2.26 -11.14 -2.01
N THR A 82 2.99 -12.15 -1.56
CA THR A 82 4.44 -12.28 -1.73
C THR A 82 4.75 -13.66 -2.29
N ASP A 83 5.97 -13.91 -2.74
CA ASP A 83 6.35 -15.23 -3.27
C ASP A 83 6.15 -16.36 -2.24
N ASP A 84 6.31 -16.02 -0.94
CA ASP A 84 6.07 -16.95 0.17
C ASP A 84 4.59 -17.24 0.44
N PHE A 85 3.70 -16.34 0.01
CA PHE A 85 2.25 -16.45 0.16
C PHE A 85 1.54 -15.94 -1.11
N PRO A 86 1.54 -16.76 -2.18
CA PRO A 86 1.21 -16.29 -3.52
C PRO A 86 -0.29 -16.15 -3.80
N ASP A 87 -1.16 -16.72 -2.97
CA ASP A 87 -2.61 -16.63 -3.16
C ASP A 87 -3.40 -16.68 -1.85
N ILE A 88 -4.60 -16.09 -1.87
CA ILE A 88 -5.55 -16.09 -0.76
C ILE A 88 -6.99 -16.23 -1.26
N ASN A 89 -7.83 -17.02 -0.60
CA ASN A 89 -9.23 -17.15 -1.01
C ASN A 89 -10.07 -15.98 -0.47
N LEU A 90 -10.30 -14.94 -1.29
CA LEU A 90 -11.12 -13.79 -0.88
C LEU A 90 -12.56 -14.16 -0.52
N THR A 91 -13.14 -15.18 -1.16
CA THR A 91 -14.49 -15.65 -0.85
C THR A 91 -14.60 -16.12 0.59
N GLU A 92 -13.58 -16.80 1.09
CA GLU A 92 -13.48 -17.22 2.49
C GLU A 92 -13.32 -16.01 3.43
N ILE A 93 -12.49 -15.03 3.06
CA ILE A 93 -12.31 -13.82 3.87
C ILE A 93 -13.63 -13.03 3.97
N THR A 94 -14.35 -12.87 2.85
CA THR A 94 -15.64 -12.20 2.79
C THR A 94 -16.70 -12.94 3.60
N ALA A 95 -16.76 -14.27 3.49
CA ALA A 95 -17.65 -15.11 4.30
C ALA A 95 -17.38 -14.97 5.81
N ASN A 96 -16.14 -14.67 6.20
CA ASN A 96 -15.74 -14.36 7.58
C ASN A 96 -16.08 -12.92 8.02
N GLY A 97 -16.80 -12.15 7.21
CA GLY A 97 -17.37 -10.85 7.57
C GLY A 97 -16.49 -9.65 7.26
N PHE A 98 -15.56 -9.77 6.29
CA PHE A 98 -14.81 -8.65 5.72
C PHE A 98 -15.40 -8.29 4.34
N PRO A 99 -16.30 -7.29 4.26
CA PRO A 99 -17.00 -6.99 3.01
C PRO A 99 -16.11 -6.34 1.93
N ASN A 100 -15.03 -5.66 2.33
CA ASN A 100 -14.19 -4.85 1.45
C ASN A 100 -12.76 -5.40 1.43
N VAL A 101 -12.53 -6.46 0.65
CA VAL A 101 -11.24 -7.14 0.56
C VAL A 101 -10.67 -7.08 -0.85
N TYR A 102 -9.37 -6.83 -0.94
CA TYR A 102 -8.65 -6.68 -2.21
C TYR A 102 -7.36 -7.48 -2.20
N LYS A 103 -6.89 -7.83 -3.41
CA LYS A 103 -5.59 -8.48 -3.64
C LYS A 103 -4.65 -7.52 -4.36
N ALA A 104 -3.40 -7.52 -3.97
CA ALA A 104 -2.30 -6.88 -4.66
C ALA A 104 -1.12 -7.84 -4.76
N GLY A 105 -0.54 -7.98 -5.95
CA GLY A 105 0.67 -8.79 -6.15
C GLY A 105 1.97 -7.99 -6.03
N ASN A 106 1.89 -6.67 -5.87
CA ASN A 106 3.03 -5.78 -5.74
C ASN A 106 2.63 -4.44 -5.10
N ASN A 107 3.62 -3.63 -4.75
CA ASN A 107 3.43 -2.33 -4.09
C ASN A 107 2.65 -1.32 -4.95
N GLU A 108 2.88 -1.30 -6.27
CA GLU A 108 2.15 -0.41 -7.19
C GLU A 108 0.65 -0.70 -7.17
N LYS A 109 0.26 -1.97 -7.17
CA LYS A 109 -1.14 -2.36 -7.08
C LYS A 109 -1.76 -2.00 -5.72
N VAL A 110 -0.98 -2.07 -4.64
CA VAL A 110 -1.42 -1.56 -3.33
C VAL A 110 -1.71 -0.06 -3.42
N ARG A 111 -0.80 0.72 -4.01
CA ARG A 111 -0.96 2.17 -4.17
C ARG A 111 -2.18 2.52 -5.02
N GLU A 112 -2.36 1.86 -6.15
CA GLU A 112 -3.51 2.05 -7.04
C GLU A 112 -4.84 1.84 -6.28
N ILE A 113 -4.97 0.72 -5.56
CA ILE A 113 -6.18 0.40 -4.79
C ILE A 113 -6.35 1.37 -3.63
N MET A 114 -5.28 1.68 -2.89
CA MET A 114 -5.27 2.63 -1.77
C MET A 114 -5.82 3.98 -2.21
N LEU A 115 -5.29 4.53 -3.32
CA LEU A 115 -5.71 5.81 -3.84
C LEU A 115 -7.16 5.76 -4.36
N GLY A 116 -7.55 4.69 -5.05
CA GLY A 116 -8.94 4.50 -5.49
C GLY A 116 -9.96 4.41 -4.35
N LEU A 117 -9.54 3.97 -3.16
CA LEU A 117 -10.40 3.88 -1.97
C LEU A 117 -10.43 5.16 -1.13
N LEU A 118 -9.31 5.89 -1.07
CA LEU A 118 -9.10 6.94 -0.08
C LEU A 118 -9.03 8.36 -0.66
N ALA A 119 -8.71 8.52 -1.94
CA ALA A 119 -8.64 9.83 -2.58
C ALA A 119 -10.05 10.32 -2.94
N GLU A 120 -10.44 11.49 -2.43
CA GLU A 120 -11.76 12.09 -2.68
C GLU A 120 -11.92 12.62 -4.14
N GLU A 121 -10.83 12.81 -4.88
CA GLU A 121 -10.82 13.32 -6.28
C GLU A 121 -10.14 12.38 -7.30
N GLY A 122 -9.84 11.13 -6.92
CA GLY A 122 -9.09 10.20 -7.77
C GLY A 122 -7.57 10.35 -7.64
N LEU A 123 -6.83 9.54 -8.42
CA LEU A 123 -5.37 9.42 -8.33
C LEU A 123 -4.71 10.81 -8.45
N PRO A 124 -3.89 11.26 -7.47
CA PRO A 124 -3.06 12.42 -7.68
C PRO A 124 -2.23 12.21 -8.95
N PRO A 125 -2.08 13.23 -9.82
CA PRO A 125 -1.27 13.09 -11.02
C PRO A 125 0.11 12.59 -10.62
N ARG A 126 0.62 11.57 -11.33
CA ARG A 126 2.02 11.16 -11.20
C ARG A 126 2.84 12.44 -11.28
N THR A 127 3.63 12.74 -10.25
CA THR A 127 4.70 13.71 -10.41
C THR A 127 5.66 13.10 -11.43
N GLU A 128 5.43 13.40 -12.70
CA GLU A 128 6.43 13.34 -13.76
C GLU A 128 7.49 14.36 -13.39
N VAL A 129 8.29 14.06 -12.36
CA VAL A 129 9.66 14.53 -12.41
C VAL A 129 10.34 13.45 -13.24
N PRO A 130 10.67 13.72 -14.52
CA PRO A 130 11.49 12.80 -15.26
C PRO A 130 12.70 12.51 -14.39
N HIS A 131 12.96 11.24 -14.09
CA HIS A 131 14.31 10.91 -13.67
C HIS A 131 15.21 11.45 -14.79
N PRO A 132 16.22 12.28 -14.51
CA PRO A 132 17.10 12.76 -15.54
C PRO A 132 17.74 11.52 -16.18
N VAL A 133 17.23 11.16 -17.35
CA VAL A 133 17.80 10.10 -18.15
C VAL A 133 19.15 10.65 -18.60
N PRO A 134 20.27 9.99 -18.29
CA PRO A 134 21.55 10.41 -18.83
C PRO A 134 21.43 10.44 -20.35
N ILE A 135 21.45 11.64 -20.92
CA ILE A 135 21.45 11.82 -22.38
C ILE A 135 22.76 11.21 -22.88
N SER A 136 22.68 10.22 -23.76
CA SER A 136 23.89 9.64 -24.36
C SER A 136 24.63 10.73 -25.15
N LYS A 137 25.96 10.64 -25.22
CA LYS A 137 26.79 11.64 -25.94
C LYS A 137 26.34 11.84 -27.40
N GLU A 138 25.78 10.80 -28.01
CA GLU A 138 25.24 10.83 -29.37
C GLU A 138 24.01 11.74 -29.49
N VAL A 139 23.08 11.68 -28.52
CA VAL A 139 21.90 12.55 -28.48
C VAL A 139 22.30 13.99 -28.16
N GLN A 140 23.31 14.19 -27.30
CA GLN A 140 23.87 15.51 -27.02
C GLN A 140 24.47 16.14 -28.30
N ALA A 141 25.23 15.37 -29.07
CA ALA A 141 25.86 15.83 -30.31
C ALA A 141 24.82 16.20 -31.39
N ALA A 142 23.74 15.41 -31.50
CA ALA A 142 22.66 15.69 -32.45
C ALA A 142 21.91 16.99 -32.11
N ILE A 143 21.71 17.30 -30.83
CA ILE A 143 21.05 18.54 -30.39
C ILE A 143 21.92 19.76 -30.72
N VAL A 144 23.23 19.68 -30.49
CA VAL A 144 24.17 20.77 -30.81
C VAL A 144 24.21 21.02 -32.33
N ALA A 145 24.32 19.97 -33.13
CA ALA A 145 24.33 20.09 -34.60
C ALA A 145 23.03 20.71 -35.15
N ALA A 146 21.88 20.41 -34.54
CA ALA A 146 20.59 20.98 -34.93
C ALA A 146 20.47 22.48 -34.58
N GLN A 147 21.13 22.94 -33.52
CA GLN A 147 21.14 24.35 -33.11
C GLN A 147 22.10 25.21 -33.93
N GLU A 148 23.17 24.63 -34.48
CA GLU A 148 24.10 25.30 -35.39
C GLU A 148 23.56 25.40 -36.83
N SER A 149 22.42 24.77 -37.10
CA SER A 149 21.77 24.76 -38.43
C SER A 149 20.64 25.80 -38.59
N GLN A 150 20.48 26.71 -37.61
CA GLN A 150 19.60 27.90 -37.66
C GLN A 150 20.44 29.17 -37.69
#